data_AF-A0AAD2G953-F1
#
_entry.id   AF-A0AAD2G953-F1
#
_cell.length_a   1.000
_cell.length_b   1.000
_cell.length_c   1.000
_cell.angle_alpha   90.00
_cell.angle_beta   90.00
_cell.angle_gamma   90.00
#
_symmetry.space_group_name_H-M   'P 1'
#
loop_
_entity.id
_entity.type
_entity.pdbx_description
1 polymer ?
#
loop_
_entity_poly.entity_id
_entity_poly.type
_entity_poly.pdbx_seq_one_letter_code
_entity_poly.pdbx_strand_id
1 'polypeptide(L)'
;MSTAQQKQEQFQKKDSSFGASCTSFYTTEEKKDSYETLDDVLLEKCADEKIRAVIQDLMQVCADITEALRVALVTVEGSTNDFGDSQLSVDVIADKLLWDAVKKSPVIREGASEEDPIVRNVDEGGEGEFTVCWDPLDGSSIVDNNWAVGTMIGVWPKKTGLIGATGRDQVTSVVALYGPRTTVLVALDDGTYEFTYGCNSDGNTSSTPRRPSMGIISEGNTGIISEGNASLASMSSIKDDTWICSRHAIRIKPTSKIFSPANLRASQELTGYRNLVDHYMVNRYTLRYTGGLVPDVYQQFTKRQGVFCNPTSEKSPAKLRLAFEAAPFGLLVEKSGGKTSDGITGGSILDVQINAVDQRTALCLGSTNEVDRFNEMLGLTDSDNSDTKADAIAEARALAASLQSKVVAEGGTLAANMKSKFTAFTDRFVK
;
A
#
# COMPACT_ATOMS: atom_id res chain seq x y z
N MET A 1 -29.94 44.25 -19.88
CA MET A 1 -29.54 43.01 -19.16
C MET A 1 -28.88 43.41 -17.85
N SER A 2 -29.20 42.74 -16.75
CA SER A 2 -28.62 43.09 -15.44
C SER A 2 -27.13 42.76 -15.39
N THR A 3 -26.38 43.41 -14.50
CA THR A 3 -24.94 43.17 -14.27
C THR A 3 -24.61 41.70 -13.97
N ALA A 4 -25.60 40.92 -13.50
CA ALA A 4 -25.50 39.48 -13.29
C ALA A 4 -25.54 38.69 -14.61
N GLN A 5 -26.39 39.08 -15.57
CA GLN A 5 -26.47 38.45 -16.89
C GLN A 5 -25.21 38.71 -17.72
N GLN A 6 -24.62 39.90 -17.63
CA GLN A 6 -23.34 40.20 -18.29
C GLN A 6 -22.16 39.44 -17.68
N LYS A 7 -22.15 39.18 -16.36
CA LYS A 7 -21.17 38.29 -15.73
C LYS A 7 -21.35 36.82 -16.14
N GLN A 8 -22.60 36.36 -16.29
CA GLN A 8 -22.90 35.00 -16.75
C GLN A 8 -22.47 34.77 -18.20
N GLU A 9 -22.70 35.74 -19.10
CA GLU A 9 -22.25 35.67 -20.49
C GLU A 9 -20.73 35.81 -20.63
N GLN A 10 -20.06 36.60 -19.79
CA GLN A 10 -18.59 36.65 -19.73
C GLN A 10 -17.97 35.34 -19.20
N PHE A 11 -18.62 34.64 -18.26
CA PHE A 11 -18.19 33.32 -17.82
C PHE A 11 -18.43 32.24 -18.88
N GLN A 12 -19.56 32.29 -19.61
CA GLN A 12 -19.86 31.33 -20.68
C GLN A 12 -18.97 31.49 -21.92
N LYS A 13 -18.49 32.71 -22.23
CA LYS A 13 -17.60 32.94 -23.38
C LYS A 13 -16.12 32.61 -23.15
N LYS A 14 -15.71 32.33 -21.91
CA LYS A 14 -14.30 32.09 -21.58
C LYS A 14 -13.94 30.65 -21.25
N ASP A 15 -14.89 29.72 -21.32
CA ASP A 15 -14.60 28.35 -20.88
C ASP A 15 -15.45 27.29 -21.57
N SER A 16 -15.24 27.12 -22.88
CA SER A 16 -15.58 25.87 -23.56
C SER A 16 -14.65 24.70 -23.16
N SER A 17 -13.66 24.94 -22.28
CA SER A 17 -12.77 23.92 -21.72
C SER A 17 -13.15 23.45 -20.30
N PHE A 18 -14.09 24.09 -19.61
CA PHE A 18 -14.50 23.72 -18.25
C PHE A 18 -15.52 22.58 -18.20
N GLY A 19 -15.42 21.61 -19.12
CA GLY A 19 -16.19 20.38 -19.09
C GLY A 19 -15.24 19.21 -18.85
N ALA A 20 -15.33 18.56 -17.69
CA ALA A 20 -14.82 17.22 -17.29
C ALA A 20 -13.41 16.75 -17.73
N SER A 21 -12.68 17.49 -18.55
CA SER A 21 -11.51 17.05 -19.31
C SER A 21 -10.20 17.42 -18.62
N CYS A 22 -10.21 18.42 -17.73
CA CYS A 22 -9.02 18.82 -16.98
C CYS A 22 -8.74 17.91 -15.77
N THR A 23 -9.71 17.09 -15.33
CA THR A 23 -9.59 16.18 -14.18
C THR A 23 -9.67 14.70 -14.56
N SER A 24 -10.06 14.39 -15.80
CA SER A 24 -10.12 13.04 -16.32
C SER A 24 -8.81 12.67 -16.99
N PHE A 25 -7.82 12.31 -16.17
CA PHE A 25 -6.69 11.53 -16.65
C PHE A 25 -7.19 10.13 -17.04
N TYR A 26 -7.86 9.97 -18.18
CA TYR A 26 -8.10 8.63 -18.71
C TYR A 26 -6.76 7.98 -19.07
N THR A 27 -6.74 6.65 -19.07
CA THR A 27 -5.55 5.91 -19.50
C THR A 27 -5.19 6.29 -20.94
N THR A 28 -3.90 6.45 -21.23
CA THR A 28 -3.40 6.66 -22.61
C THR A 28 -3.08 5.34 -23.31
N GLU A 29 -3.31 4.20 -22.65
CA GLU A 29 -3.11 2.88 -23.27
C GLU A 29 -4.15 2.64 -24.36
N GLU A 30 -3.66 2.24 -25.54
CA GLU A 30 -4.49 1.81 -26.66
C GLU A 30 -4.76 0.30 -26.56
N LYS A 31 -5.89 -0.14 -27.12
CA LYS A 31 -6.21 -1.58 -27.20
C LYS A 31 -5.14 -2.27 -28.08
N LYS A 32 -4.59 -3.38 -27.59
CA LYS A 32 -3.68 -4.24 -28.35
C LYS A 32 -4.46 -5.34 -29.08
N ASP A 33 -3.88 -5.88 -30.15
CA ASP A 33 -4.44 -7.02 -30.87
C ASP A 33 -4.44 -8.30 -30.02
N SER A 34 -3.42 -8.45 -29.16
CA SER A 34 -3.32 -9.50 -28.16
C SER A 34 -2.58 -9.02 -26.91
N TYR A 35 -2.78 -9.73 -25.82
CA TYR A 35 -2.10 -9.55 -24.54
C TYR A 35 -1.41 -10.85 -24.14
N GLU A 36 -0.19 -10.73 -23.63
CA GLU A 36 0.60 -11.85 -23.09
C GLU A 36 -0.05 -12.39 -21.81
N THR A 37 0.02 -13.70 -21.62
CA THR A 37 -0.46 -14.35 -20.39
C THR A 37 0.48 -14.09 -19.21
N LEU A 38 0.05 -14.44 -18.00
CA LEU A 38 0.94 -14.45 -16.84
C LEU A 38 2.19 -15.30 -17.09
N ASP A 39 2.02 -16.50 -17.62
CA ASP A 39 3.11 -17.46 -17.79
C ASP A 39 4.14 -17.00 -18.84
N ASP A 40 3.67 -16.40 -19.94
CA ASP A 40 4.55 -15.82 -20.97
C ASP A 40 5.45 -14.74 -20.36
N VAL A 41 4.85 -13.82 -19.61
CA VAL A 41 5.58 -12.71 -18.98
C VAL A 41 6.51 -13.23 -17.89
N LEU A 42 6.07 -14.18 -17.06
CA LEU A 42 6.93 -14.77 -16.03
C LEU A 42 8.14 -15.48 -16.64
N LEU A 43 7.94 -16.27 -17.69
CA LEU A 43 9.03 -16.97 -18.38
C LEU A 43 10.08 -16.01 -18.95
N GLU A 44 9.66 -14.83 -19.43
CA GLU A 44 10.58 -13.82 -19.96
C GLU A 44 11.22 -12.94 -18.86
N LYS A 45 10.45 -12.58 -17.82
CA LYS A 45 10.79 -11.49 -16.88
C LYS A 45 11.10 -11.93 -15.45
N CYS A 46 11.08 -13.23 -15.17
CA CYS A 46 11.44 -13.80 -13.88
C CYS A 46 12.31 -15.04 -14.07
N ALA A 47 13.62 -14.89 -13.87
CA ALA A 47 14.59 -15.94 -14.14
C ALA A 47 14.42 -17.17 -13.22
N ASP A 48 14.12 -16.94 -11.94
CA ASP A 48 14.02 -18.00 -10.93
C ASP A 48 12.70 -18.77 -11.03
N GLU A 49 12.78 -20.08 -11.27
CA GLU A 49 11.61 -20.97 -11.39
C GLU A 49 10.78 -21.05 -10.11
N LYS A 50 11.40 -20.99 -8.94
CA LYS A 50 10.69 -21.06 -7.66
C LYS A 50 9.99 -19.75 -7.34
N ILE A 51 10.57 -18.61 -7.71
CA ILE A 51 9.87 -17.30 -7.60
C ILE A 51 8.65 -17.30 -8.52
N ARG A 52 8.76 -17.81 -9.76
CA ARG A 52 7.62 -17.95 -10.67
C ARG A 52 6.50 -18.78 -10.06
N ALA A 53 6.82 -19.92 -9.46
CA ALA A 53 5.85 -20.77 -8.77
C ALA A 53 5.13 -20.04 -7.62
N VAL A 54 5.88 -19.30 -6.78
CA VAL A 54 5.27 -18.45 -5.73
C VAL A 54 4.32 -17.42 -6.35
N ILE A 55 4.74 -16.70 -7.39
CA ILE A 55 3.88 -15.69 -8.02
C ILE A 55 2.61 -16.33 -8.57
N GLN A 56 2.69 -17.50 -9.22
CA GLN A 56 1.51 -18.21 -9.72
C GLN A 56 0.53 -18.58 -8.59
N ASP A 57 1.03 -19.12 -7.48
CA ASP A 57 0.21 -19.44 -6.29
C ASP A 57 -0.48 -18.16 -5.73
N LEU A 58 0.27 -17.06 -5.63
CA LEU A 58 -0.24 -15.77 -5.13
C LEU A 58 -1.25 -15.13 -6.10
N MET A 59 -1.04 -15.26 -7.40
CA MET A 59 -1.98 -14.78 -8.42
C MET A 59 -3.28 -15.58 -8.39
N GLN A 60 -3.20 -16.90 -8.19
CA GLN A 60 -4.38 -17.75 -8.08
C GLN A 60 -5.20 -17.41 -6.84
N VAL A 61 -4.58 -17.23 -5.67
CA VAL A 61 -5.35 -16.84 -4.46
C VAL A 61 -5.98 -15.45 -4.58
N CYS A 62 -5.35 -14.51 -5.30
CA CYS A 62 -5.99 -13.22 -5.61
C CYS A 62 -7.24 -13.36 -6.49
N ALA A 63 -7.28 -14.33 -7.40
CA ALA A 63 -8.48 -14.66 -8.16
C ALA A 63 -9.56 -15.26 -7.26
N ASP A 64 -9.19 -16.16 -6.36
CA ASP A 64 -10.14 -16.79 -5.42
C ASP A 64 -10.76 -15.76 -4.47
N ILE A 65 -9.95 -14.82 -3.95
CA ILE A 65 -10.43 -13.68 -3.14
C ILE A 65 -11.38 -12.80 -3.95
N THR A 66 -11.06 -12.53 -5.22
CA THR A 66 -11.96 -11.76 -6.11
C THR A 66 -13.34 -12.39 -6.21
N GLU A 67 -13.41 -13.71 -6.44
CA GLU A 67 -14.69 -14.41 -6.55
C GLU A 67 -15.44 -14.41 -5.21
N ALA A 68 -14.74 -14.56 -4.09
CA ALA A 68 -15.33 -14.50 -2.76
C ALA A 68 -15.94 -13.11 -2.47
N LEU A 69 -15.19 -12.03 -2.72
CA LEU A 69 -15.65 -10.65 -2.46
C LEU A 69 -16.88 -10.25 -3.29
N ARG A 70 -17.05 -10.82 -4.49
CA ARG A 70 -18.20 -10.52 -5.37
C ARG A 70 -19.54 -11.02 -4.83
N VAL A 71 -19.52 -12.03 -3.97
CA VAL A 71 -20.73 -12.71 -3.48
C VAL A 71 -20.87 -12.65 -1.96
N ALA A 72 -19.79 -12.33 -1.25
CA ALA A 72 -19.81 -12.20 0.21
C ALA A 72 -20.74 -11.06 0.61
N LEU A 73 -21.70 -11.37 1.47
CA LEU A 73 -22.50 -10.35 2.14
C LEU A 73 -21.63 -9.73 3.24
N VAL A 74 -21.53 -8.40 3.26
CA VAL A 74 -20.85 -7.68 4.33
C VAL A 74 -21.87 -7.40 5.43
N THR A 75 -21.74 -8.07 6.57
CA THR A 75 -22.57 -7.85 7.76
C THR A 75 -21.68 -7.59 8.98
N VAL A 76 -22.28 -7.01 10.02
CA VAL A 76 -21.58 -6.80 11.30
C VAL A 76 -21.26 -8.16 11.93
N GLU A 77 -20.04 -8.33 12.43
CA GLU A 77 -19.64 -9.53 13.17
C GLU A 77 -20.66 -9.89 14.26
N GLY A 78 -21.09 -11.16 14.28
CA GLY A 78 -22.08 -11.67 15.23
C GLY A 78 -23.51 -11.75 14.69
N SER A 79 -23.78 -11.39 13.43
CA SER A 79 -25.02 -11.78 12.77
C SER A 79 -24.98 -13.27 12.39
N THR A 80 -25.72 -14.11 13.11
CA THR A 80 -26.06 -15.47 12.65
C THR A 80 -27.01 -15.34 11.46
N ASN A 81 -26.77 -16.10 10.39
CA ASN A 81 -27.79 -16.25 9.35
C ASN A 81 -29.00 -17.01 9.92
N ASP A 82 -30.16 -16.96 9.25
CA ASP A 82 -31.40 -17.62 9.71
C ASP A 82 -31.27 -19.15 9.91
N PHE A 83 -30.14 -19.72 9.47
CA PHE A 83 -29.78 -21.14 9.58
C PHE A 83 -28.79 -21.45 10.73
N GLY A 84 -28.35 -20.44 11.49
CA GLY A 84 -27.53 -20.62 12.69
C GLY A 84 -26.02 -20.68 12.46
N ASP A 85 -25.55 -20.50 11.23
CA ASP A 85 -24.12 -20.43 10.92
C ASP A 85 -23.57 -19.01 11.17
N SER A 86 -22.36 -18.94 11.73
CA SER A 86 -21.64 -17.68 11.92
C SER A 86 -21.12 -17.19 10.57
N GLN A 87 -21.56 -16.01 10.15
CA GLN A 87 -21.04 -15.35 8.95
C GLN A 87 -19.64 -14.80 9.23
N LEU A 88 -18.66 -15.19 8.42
CA LEU A 88 -17.28 -14.68 8.52
C LEU A 88 -17.17 -13.30 7.86
N SER A 89 -16.35 -12.42 8.43
CA SER A 89 -15.96 -11.18 7.76
C SER A 89 -15.16 -11.48 6.49
N VAL A 90 -15.19 -10.55 5.54
CA VAL A 90 -14.43 -10.67 4.28
C VAL A 90 -12.93 -10.77 4.51
N ASP A 91 -12.42 -10.12 5.56
CA ASP A 91 -11.00 -10.16 5.95
C ASP A 91 -10.60 -11.58 6.37
N VAL A 92 -11.43 -12.25 7.19
CA VAL A 92 -11.20 -13.63 7.63
C VAL A 92 -11.28 -14.62 6.45
N ILE A 93 -12.17 -14.37 5.49
CA ILE A 93 -12.25 -15.19 4.27
C ILE A 93 -10.96 -15.05 3.45
N ALA A 94 -10.50 -13.81 3.23
CA ALA A 94 -9.28 -13.54 2.47
C ALA A 94 -8.05 -14.15 3.17
N ASP A 95 -7.93 -13.98 4.49
CA ASP A 95 -6.82 -14.55 5.26
C ASP A 95 -6.80 -16.08 5.20
N LYS A 96 -7.96 -16.72 5.34
CA LYS A 96 -8.06 -18.18 5.22
C LYS A 96 -7.59 -18.68 3.84
N LEU A 97 -8.00 -18.01 2.76
CA LEU A 97 -7.59 -18.36 1.40
C LEU A 97 -6.06 -18.22 1.23
N LEU A 98 -5.47 -17.15 1.76
CA LEU A 98 -4.01 -16.92 1.76
C LEU A 98 -3.27 -18.00 2.54
N TRP A 99 -3.72 -18.34 3.75
CA TRP A 99 -3.14 -19.45 4.51
C TRP A 99 -3.25 -20.78 3.77
N ASP A 100 -4.39 -21.08 3.15
CA ASP A 100 -4.59 -22.31 2.40
C ASP A 100 -3.67 -22.39 1.18
N ALA A 101 -3.43 -21.28 0.48
CA ALA A 101 -2.49 -21.21 -0.64
C ALA A 101 -1.05 -21.40 -0.17
N VAL A 102 -0.64 -20.66 0.87
CA VAL A 102 0.72 -20.69 1.43
C VAL A 102 1.08 -22.07 1.98
N LYS A 103 0.16 -22.77 2.64
CA LYS A 103 0.38 -24.14 3.16
C LYS A 103 0.48 -25.21 2.07
N LYS A 104 -0.14 -25.00 0.91
CA LYS A 104 -0.12 -25.95 -0.21
C LYS A 104 1.12 -25.78 -1.10
N SER A 105 1.75 -24.62 -1.05
CA SER A 105 2.88 -24.30 -1.91
C SER A 105 4.14 -25.08 -1.49
N PRO A 106 4.79 -25.82 -2.41
CA PRO A 106 5.99 -26.58 -2.08
C PRO A 106 7.24 -25.71 -1.92
N VAL A 107 7.16 -24.43 -2.28
CA VAL A 107 8.30 -23.50 -2.29
C VAL A 107 8.23 -22.47 -1.14
N ILE A 108 7.12 -22.41 -0.40
CA ILE A 108 6.95 -21.48 0.73
C ILE A 108 7.24 -22.21 2.04
N ARG A 109 8.17 -21.65 2.81
CA ARG A 109 8.59 -22.14 4.11
C ARG A 109 7.74 -21.61 5.26
N GLU A 110 7.52 -20.31 5.24
CA GLU A 110 6.96 -19.55 6.35
C GLU A 110 5.91 -18.55 5.86
N GLY A 111 4.88 -18.35 6.66
CA GLY A 111 3.82 -17.37 6.42
C GLY A 111 3.61 -16.45 7.63
N ALA A 112 3.19 -15.21 7.39
CA ALA A 112 2.73 -14.28 8.42
C ALA A 112 1.59 -13.41 7.88
N SER A 113 0.53 -13.25 8.66
CA SER A 113 -0.64 -12.45 8.31
C SER A 113 -0.76 -11.22 9.21
N GLU A 114 -1.28 -10.11 8.69
CA GLU A 114 -1.63 -8.92 9.49
C GLU A 114 -2.65 -9.24 10.60
N GLU A 115 -3.57 -10.19 10.34
CA GLU A 115 -4.64 -10.61 11.25
C GLU A 115 -4.12 -11.45 12.43
N ASP A 116 -2.99 -12.13 12.20
CA ASP A 116 -2.31 -12.96 13.19
C ASP A 116 -0.79 -12.81 12.99
N PRO A 117 -0.19 -11.72 13.54
CA PRO A 117 1.15 -11.25 13.20
C PRO A 117 2.26 -12.08 13.85
N ILE A 118 2.25 -13.38 13.57
CA ILE A 118 3.19 -14.39 14.03
C ILE A 118 3.72 -15.12 12.80
N VAL A 119 5.04 -15.20 12.67
CA VAL A 119 5.67 -16.01 11.63
C VAL A 119 5.47 -17.49 11.97
N ARG A 120 4.87 -18.23 11.04
CA ARG A 120 4.60 -19.66 11.17
C ARG A 120 5.32 -20.44 10.10
N ASN A 121 5.98 -21.52 10.48
CA ASN A 121 6.45 -22.50 9.52
C ASN A 121 5.25 -23.29 8.97
N VAL A 122 5.14 -23.38 7.65
CA VAL A 122 4.06 -24.06 6.92
C VAL A 122 4.59 -25.21 6.05
N ASP A 123 5.90 -25.38 6.02
CA ASP A 123 6.61 -26.31 5.16
C ASP A 123 6.89 -27.61 5.89
N GLU A 124 5.94 -28.53 5.79
CA GLU A 124 6.07 -29.89 6.33
C GLU A 124 7.17 -30.70 5.61
N GLY A 125 7.50 -30.35 4.36
CA GLY A 125 8.46 -31.06 3.52
C GLY A 125 9.92 -30.63 3.72
N GLY A 126 10.17 -29.44 4.25
CA GLY A 126 11.49 -28.88 4.50
C GLY A 126 12.18 -28.21 3.30
N GLU A 127 11.53 -28.21 2.14
CA GLU A 127 12.06 -27.72 0.85
C GLU A 127 11.67 -26.28 0.53
N GLY A 128 10.86 -25.65 1.38
CA GLY A 128 10.46 -24.26 1.24
C GLY A 128 11.65 -23.31 1.31
N GLU A 129 11.67 -22.33 0.40
CA GLU A 129 12.74 -21.34 0.24
C GLU A 129 12.29 -19.90 0.47
N PHE A 130 11.00 -19.67 0.72
CA PHE A 130 10.47 -18.31 0.89
C PHE A 130 9.67 -18.12 2.17
N THR A 131 9.73 -16.91 2.70
CA THR A 131 8.84 -16.41 3.75
C THR A 131 7.88 -15.41 3.11
N VAL A 132 6.58 -15.64 3.24
CA VAL A 132 5.52 -14.79 2.67
C VAL A 132 4.81 -14.05 3.79
N CYS A 133 4.60 -12.75 3.60
CA CYS A 133 3.98 -11.86 4.57
C CYS A 133 2.86 -11.09 3.87
N TRP A 134 1.67 -10.99 4.46
CA TRP A 134 0.54 -10.34 3.79
C TRP A 134 -0.40 -9.54 4.71
N ASP A 135 -0.98 -8.50 4.13
CA ASP A 135 -2.25 -7.93 4.56
C ASP A 135 -3.36 -8.56 3.69
N PRO A 136 -4.27 -9.37 4.27
CA PRO A 136 -5.25 -10.10 3.48
C PRO A 136 -6.27 -9.17 2.83
N LEU A 137 -6.65 -8.06 3.48
CA LEU A 137 -7.60 -7.11 2.92
C LEU A 137 -7.42 -5.68 3.50
N ASP A 138 -6.58 -4.87 2.83
CA ASP A 138 -6.52 -3.44 3.06
C ASP A 138 -7.81 -2.75 2.63
N GLY A 139 -8.26 -1.81 3.44
CA GLY A 139 -9.50 -1.09 3.22
C GLY A 139 -10.74 -1.84 3.72
N SER A 140 -10.60 -2.80 4.63
CA SER A 140 -11.73 -3.47 5.30
C SER A 140 -12.80 -2.47 5.80
N SER A 141 -12.38 -1.34 6.38
CA SER A 141 -13.28 -0.27 6.84
C SER A 141 -14.09 0.46 5.76
N ILE A 142 -13.80 0.24 4.47
CA ILE A 142 -14.51 0.85 3.33
C ILE A 142 -15.17 -0.18 2.41
N VAL A 143 -15.13 -1.47 2.77
CA VAL A 143 -15.72 -2.55 1.96
C VAL A 143 -17.25 -2.46 1.92
N ASP A 144 -17.88 -2.03 3.01
CA ASP A 144 -19.32 -1.82 3.14
C ASP A 144 -19.84 -0.67 2.25
N ASN A 145 -18.99 0.32 2.00
CA ASN A 145 -19.24 1.41 1.07
C ASN A 145 -19.13 0.99 -0.40
N ASN A 146 -18.81 -0.30 -0.66
CA ASN A 146 -18.55 -0.84 -1.99
C ASN A 146 -17.44 -0.09 -2.72
N TRP A 147 -16.42 0.33 -1.97
CA TRP A 147 -15.22 0.96 -2.52
C TRP A 147 -14.17 -0.10 -2.87
N ALA A 148 -13.17 0.30 -3.65
CA ALA A 148 -12.08 -0.60 -3.99
C ALA A 148 -11.22 -0.88 -2.75
N VAL A 149 -10.88 -2.15 -2.55
CA VAL A 149 -10.04 -2.69 -1.46
C VAL A 149 -8.91 -3.52 -2.08
N GLY A 150 -8.01 -4.12 -1.30
CA GLY A 150 -6.93 -4.89 -1.89
C GLY A 150 -6.16 -5.80 -0.94
N THR A 151 -5.33 -6.68 -1.51
CA THR A 151 -4.41 -7.55 -0.76
C THR A 151 -2.98 -7.11 -1.04
N MET A 152 -2.12 -7.11 -0.03
CA MET A 152 -0.70 -6.78 -0.18
C MET A 152 0.16 -7.95 0.29
N ILE A 153 1.17 -8.30 -0.48
CA ILE A 153 2.01 -9.47 -0.22
C ILE A 153 3.48 -9.11 -0.51
N GLY A 154 4.34 -9.37 0.46
CA GLY A 154 5.79 -9.33 0.31
C GLY A 154 6.38 -10.73 0.44
N VAL A 155 7.42 -11.02 -0.35
CA VAL A 155 8.09 -12.33 -0.36
C VAL A 155 9.58 -12.13 -0.09
N TRP A 156 10.09 -12.78 0.95
CA TRP A 156 11.50 -12.78 1.33
C TRP A 156 12.11 -14.16 1.13
N PRO A 157 13.41 -14.27 0.84
CA PRO A 157 14.09 -15.55 0.80
C PRO A 157 14.31 -16.08 2.22
N LYS A 158 14.26 -17.40 2.39
CA LYS A 158 14.56 -18.13 3.65
C LYS A 158 15.88 -17.69 4.29
N LYS A 159 16.85 -17.31 3.48
CA LYS A 159 18.17 -16.85 3.93
C LYS A 159 18.07 -15.64 4.86
N THR A 160 17.22 -14.67 4.54
CA THR A 160 17.00 -13.49 5.38
C THR A 160 15.85 -13.72 6.34
N GLY A 161 14.83 -14.48 5.92
CA GLY A 161 13.55 -14.54 6.61
C GLY A 161 12.89 -13.17 6.63
N LEU A 162 11.97 -12.97 7.59
CA LEU A 162 11.28 -11.70 7.79
C LEU A 162 11.97 -10.80 8.84
N ILE A 163 12.24 -11.34 10.03
CA ILE A 163 12.83 -10.56 11.14
C ILE A 163 14.32 -10.37 10.91
N GLY A 164 14.76 -9.10 10.98
CA GLY A 164 16.12 -8.68 10.68
C GLY A 164 16.36 -8.37 9.20
N ALA A 165 15.42 -8.71 8.31
CA ALA A 165 15.45 -8.32 6.92
C ALA A 165 14.99 -6.86 6.74
N THR A 166 15.20 -6.33 5.55
CA THR A 166 14.72 -5.02 5.09
C THR A 166 13.76 -5.21 3.92
N GLY A 167 13.11 -4.12 3.49
CA GLY A 167 12.31 -4.15 2.27
C GLY A 167 13.14 -4.42 1.00
N ARG A 168 14.47 -4.19 1.03
CA ARG A 168 15.39 -4.50 -0.07
C ARG A 168 15.60 -6.00 -0.28
N ASP A 169 15.42 -6.80 0.76
CA ASP A 169 15.65 -8.24 0.71
C ASP A 169 14.47 -9.00 0.06
N GLN A 170 13.36 -8.32 -0.26
CA GLN A 170 12.24 -8.93 -0.97
C GLN A 170 12.67 -9.44 -2.35
N VAL A 171 12.30 -10.68 -2.68
CA VAL A 171 12.51 -11.26 -4.01
C VAL A 171 11.39 -10.88 -4.98
N THR A 172 10.18 -10.68 -4.47
CA THR A 172 9.04 -10.14 -5.22
C THR A 172 8.02 -9.53 -4.25
N SER A 173 7.08 -8.79 -4.80
CA SER A 173 5.90 -8.28 -4.11
C SER A 173 4.71 -8.32 -5.06
N VAL A 174 3.55 -8.67 -4.51
CA VAL A 174 2.28 -8.79 -5.21
C VAL A 174 1.27 -7.90 -4.48
N VAL A 175 0.61 -7.00 -5.21
CA VAL A 175 -0.45 -6.16 -4.66
C VAL A 175 -1.68 -6.22 -5.57
N ALA A 176 -2.78 -6.73 -5.04
CA ALA A 176 -4.05 -6.86 -5.74
C ALA A 176 -4.99 -5.69 -5.41
N LEU A 177 -5.65 -5.14 -6.42
CA LEU A 177 -6.74 -4.19 -6.28
C LEU A 177 -8.05 -4.86 -6.69
N TYR A 178 -8.98 -4.93 -5.76
CA TYR A 178 -10.34 -5.44 -5.95
C TYR A 178 -11.30 -4.26 -6.07
N GLY A 179 -11.58 -3.84 -7.31
CA GLY A 179 -12.57 -2.81 -7.61
C GLY A 179 -13.61 -3.30 -8.61
N PRO A 180 -14.15 -2.42 -9.47
CA PRO A 180 -15.01 -2.83 -10.58
C PRO A 180 -14.35 -3.87 -11.50
N ARG A 181 -13.01 -3.86 -11.55
CA ARG A 181 -12.15 -4.88 -12.15
C ARG A 181 -11.12 -5.31 -11.11
N THR A 182 -10.61 -6.53 -11.24
CA THR A 182 -9.45 -6.97 -10.46
C THR A 182 -8.19 -6.80 -11.30
N THR A 183 -7.22 -6.10 -10.74
CA THR A 183 -5.88 -5.97 -11.31
C THR A 183 -4.83 -6.22 -10.24
N VAL A 184 -3.68 -6.78 -10.62
CA VAL A 184 -2.60 -7.12 -9.68
C VAL A 184 -1.28 -6.56 -10.18
N LEU A 185 -0.57 -5.83 -9.31
CA LEU A 185 0.79 -5.39 -9.55
C LEU A 185 1.77 -6.46 -9.06
N VAL A 186 2.78 -6.75 -9.87
CA VAL A 186 3.83 -7.72 -9.53
C VAL A 186 5.21 -7.10 -9.77
N ALA A 187 6.10 -7.23 -8.81
CA ALA A 187 7.51 -6.90 -8.96
C ALA A 187 8.26 -8.07 -9.62
N LEU A 188 8.72 -7.87 -10.85
CA LEU A 188 9.56 -8.83 -11.59
C LEU A 188 11.01 -8.32 -11.68
N ASP A 189 11.89 -9.04 -12.35
CA ASP A 189 13.34 -8.77 -12.34
C ASP A 189 13.65 -7.36 -12.83
N ASP A 190 13.01 -6.94 -13.94
CA ASP A 190 13.29 -5.68 -14.64
C ASP A 190 12.32 -4.53 -14.33
N GLY A 191 11.28 -4.75 -13.52
CA GLY A 191 10.33 -3.69 -13.18
C GLY A 191 9.02 -4.18 -12.57
N THR A 192 8.01 -3.32 -12.62
CA THR A 192 6.66 -3.62 -12.14
C THR A 192 5.69 -3.81 -13.30
N TYR A 193 4.89 -4.86 -13.23
CA TYR A 193 3.89 -5.24 -14.24
C TYR A 193 2.49 -5.22 -13.62
N GLU A 194 1.48 -4.91 -14.43
CA GLU A 194 0.07 -4.98 -14.04
C GLU A 194 -0.60 -6.10 -14.82
N PHE A 195 -1.30 -6.98 -14.13
CA PHE A 195 -2.11 -8.05 -14.72
C PHE A 195 -3.59 -7.80 -14.46
N THR A 196 -4.44 -8.11 -15.43
CA THR A 196 -5.89 -8.01 -15.31
C THR A 196 -6.50 -9.41 -15.27
N TYR A 197 -7.41 -9.62 -14.31
CA TYR A 197 -8.14 -10.88 -14.14
C TYR A 197 -9.41 -10.94 -15.00
N GLY A 198 -9.70 -12.11 -15.56
CA GLY A 198 -10.98 -12.42 -16.20
C GLY A 198 -11.12 -11.95 -17.65
N CYS A 199 -10.02 -11.49 -18.24
CA CYS A 199 -9.92 -11.17 -19.67
C CYS A 199 -9.16 -12.28 -20.39
N ASN A 200 -9.63 -12.65 -21.60
CA ASN A 200 -8.89 -13.51 -22.51
C ASN A 200 -7.78 -12.73 -23.20
N SER A 201 -6.89 -13.43 -23.92
CA SER A 201 -5.75 -12.85 -24.67
C SER A 201 -6.13 -11.82 -25.74
N ASP A 202 -7.38 -11.77 -26.20
CA ASP A 202 -7.92 -10.74 -27.11
C ASP A 202 -8.47 -9.48 -26.39
N GLY A 203 -8.34 -9.44 -25.06
CA GLY A 203 -8.82 -8.38 -24.20
C GLY A 203 -10.33 -8.37 -23.96
N ASN A 204 -11.06 -9.40 -24.43
CA ASN A 204 -12.49 -9.56 -24.16
C ASN A 204 -12.72 -10.37 -22.87
N THR A 205 -13.90 -10.20 -22.25
CA THR A 205 -14.28 -11.00 -21.08
C THR A 205 -14.35 -12.48 -21.45
N SER A 206 -13.81 -13.37 -20.62
CA SER A 206 -13.97 -14.81 -20.83
C SER A 206 -15.48 -15.13 -20.92
N SER A 207 -15.91 -15.80 -21.99
CA SER A 207 -17.32 -16.01 -22.35
C SER A 207 -18.09 -16.93 -21.40
N THR A 208 -17.51 -17.35 -20.29
CA THR A 208 -18.15 -18.16 -19.25
C THR A 208 -18.35 -17.34 -17.97
N PRO A 209 -19.60 -17.03 -17.57
CA PRO A 209 -19.87 -16.55 -16.22
C PRO A 209 -19.45 -17.65 -15.25
N ARG A 210 -18.32 -17.46 -14.54
CA ARG A 210 -17.84 -18.39 -13.53
C ARG A 210 -18.67 -18.17 -12.27
N ARG A 211 -19.87 -18.74 -12.22
CA ARG A 211 -20.57 -18.90 -10.93
C ARG A 211 -19.76 -19.90 -10.09
N PRO A 212 -19.44 -19.61 -8.83
CA PRO A 212 -19.17 -20.68 -7.89
C PRO A 212 -20.44 -21.54 -7.88
N SER A 213 -20.33 -22.83 -8.18
CA SER A 213 -21.39 -23.77 -7.89
C SER A 213 -21.49 -23.90 -6.37
N MET A 214 -22.16 -22.94 -5.72
CA MET A 214 -22.73 -23.15 -4.40
C MET A 214 -23.78 -24.25 -4.60
N GLY A 215 -23.46 -25.46 -4.15
CA GLY A 215 -24.40 -26.57 -4.12
C GLY A 215 -25.63 -26.11 -3.34
N ILE A 216 -26.71 -25.81 -4.03
CA ILE A 216 -28.03 -25.78 -3.43
C ILE A 216 -28.34 -27.24 -3.09
N ILE A 217 -28.15 -27.62 -1.82
CA ILE A 217 -28.74 -28.84 -1.31
C ILE A 217 -30.24 -28.53 -1.19
N SER A 218 -30.99 -28.81 -2.26
CA SER A 218 -32.44 -28.89 -2.16
C SER A 218 -32.76 -30.22 -1.48
N GLU A 219 -33.01 -30.20 -0.17
CA GLU A 219 -33.65 -31.33 0.50
C GLU A 219 -35.05 -31.52 -0.09
N GLY A 220 -35.24 -32.63 -0.79
CA GLY A 220 -36.51 -32.95 -1.41
C GLY A 220 -36.45 -34.12 -2.36
N ASN A 221 -35.87 -35.26 -1.96
CA ASN A 221 -36.42 -36.56 -2.36
C ASN A 221 -35.79 -37.72 -1.59
N THR A 222 -36.63 -38.42 -0.82
CA THR A 222 -36.38 -39.77 -0.34
C THR A 222 -36.24 -40.71 -1.52
N GLY A 223 -35.03 -41.18 -1.81
CA GLY A 223 -34.77 -42.18 -2.83
C GLY A 223 -33.47 -42.90 -2.54
N ILE A 224 -33.58 -44.16 -2.15
CA ILE A 224 -32.47 -45.10 -1.97
C ILE A 224 -31.63 -45.13 -3.26
N ILE A 225 -30.35 -44.74 -3.17
CA ILE A 225 -29.35 -45.00 -4.22
C ILE A 225 -28.24 -45.83 -3.60
N SER A 226 -28.05 -47.00 -4.20
CA SER A 226 -27.07 -48.03 -3.88
C SER A 226 -25.63 -47.54 -3.99
N GLU A 227 -24.77 -48.09 -3.12
CA GLU A 227 -23.32 -47.97 -3.19
C GLU A 227 -22.79 -48.25 -4.61
N GLY A 228 -22.19 -47.23 -5.22
CA GLY A 228 -21.59 -47.32 -6.55
C GLY A 228 -20.91 -46.02 -6.95
N ASN A 229 -19.59 -45.99 -6.82
CA ASN A 229 -18.64 -45.03 -7.41
C ASN A 229 -19.08 -43.54 -7.40
N ALA A 230 -18.80 -42.86 -6.29
CA ALA A 230 -18.44 -41.44 -6.36
C ALA A 230 -17.05 -41.35 -7.03
N SER A 231 -17.02 -41.36 -8.37
CA SER A 231 -15.85 -40.89 -9.09
C SER A 231 -15.63 -39.44 -8.67
N LEU A 232 -14.48 -39.21 -8.03
CA LEU A 232 -13.91 -37.90 -7.77
C LEU A 232 -13.95 -37.13 -9.09
N ALA A 233 -14.96 -36.28 -9.29
CA ALA A 233 -15.00 -35.39 -10.42
C ALA A 233 -13.78 -34.50 -10.26
N SER A 234 -12.78 -34.74 -11.11
CA SER A 234 -11.57 -33.96 -11.21
C SER A 234 -11.93 -32.48 -11.16
N MET A 235 -11.45 -31.76 -10.13
CA MET A 235 -11.21 -30.33 -10.24
C MET A 235 -10.25 -30.18 -11.42
N SER A 236 -10.80 -30.00 -12.61
CA SER A 236 -10.01 -29.70 -13.79
C SER A 236 -9.28 -28.42 -13.47
N SER A 237 -7.95 -28.51 -13.44
CA SER A 237 -7.01 -27.39 -13.41
C SER A 237 -7.57 -26.20 -14.17
N ILE A 238 -7.68 -25.06 -13.50
CA ILE A 238 -8.05 -23.80 -14.12
C ILE A 238 -7.11 -23.60 -15.31
N LYS A 239 -7.68 -23.51 -16.53
CA LYS A 239 -6.90 -23.28 -17.75
C LYS A 239 -6.19 -21.93 -17.69
N ASP A 240 -4.93 -21.96 -18.10
CA ASP A 240 -3.85 -20.98 -17.99
C ASP A 240 -4.07 -19.56 -18.58
N ASP A 241 -5.29 -19.18 -18.99
CA ASP A 241 -5.58 -17.94 -19.74
C ASP A 241 -6.32 -16.86 -18.92
N THR A 242 -6.31 -16.93 -17.58
CA THR A 242 -7.16 -16.06 -16.74
C THR A 242 -6.55 -14.70 -16.40
N TRP A 243 -5.24 -14.56 -16.58
CA TRP A 243 -4.46 -13.36 -16.25
C TRP A 243 -3.73 -12.88 -17.50
N ILE A 244 -4.02 -11.65 -17.91
CA ILE A 244 -3.32 -10.99 -19.01
C ILE A 244 -2.49 -9.82 -18.50
N CYS A 245 -1.32 -9.60 -19.07
CA CYS A 245 -0.50 -8.44 -18.76
C CYS A 245 -1.09 -7.17 -19.38
N SER A 246 -1.73 -6.32 -18.57
CA SER A 246 -2.32 -5.06 -19.03
C SER A 246 -1.30 -3.93 -19.12
N ARG A 247 -0.21 -3.97 -18.34
CA ARG A 247 0.89 -2.99 -18.40
C ARG A 247 2.24 -3.62 -18.13
N HIS A 248 3.22 -3.23 -18.93
CA HIS A 248 4.59 -3.71 -18.83
C HIS A 248 5.49 -2.63 -18.22
N ALA A 249 6.45 -3.05 -17.39
CA ALA A 249 7.55 -2.24 -16.89
C ALA A 249 7.14 -0.79 -16.57
N ILE A 250 6.15 -0.64 -15.69
CA ILE A 250 5.51 0.64 -15.37
C ILE A 250 6.56 1.63 -14.88
N ARG A 251 6.44 2.89 -15.32
CA ARG A 251 7.33 3.98 -14.89
C ARG A 251 6.53 5.13 -14.31
N ILE A 252 6.84 5.48 -13.06
CA ILE A 252 6.31 6.66 -12.36
C ILE A 252 7.18 7.86 -12.71
N LYS A 253 6.55 8.97 -13.11
CA LYS A 253 7.25 10.21 -13.45
C LYS A 253 7.77 10.90 -12.17
N PRO A 254 8.88 11.66 -12.25
CA PRO A 254 9.38 12.44 -11.11
C PRO A 254 8.39 13.48 -10.57
N THR A 255 7.53 14.03 -11.43
CA THR A 255 6.56 15.09 -11.10
C THR A 255 5.14 14.54 -11.00
N SER A 256 4.31 15.18 -10.17
CA SER A 256 2.90 14.81 -10.00
C SER A 256 1.96 16.02 -10.05
N LYS A 257 0.69 15.75 -10.36
CA LYS A 257 -0.47 16.60 -10.05
C LYS A 257 -1.58 15.85 -9.31
N ILE A 258 -1.26 14.72 -8.68
CA ILE A 258 -2.15 13.89 -7.87
C ILE A 258 -1.52 13.69 -6.48
N PHE A 259 -2.32 13.82 -5.43
CA PHE A 259 -1.87 13.57 -4.05
C PHE A 259 -2.93 12.86 -3.21
N SER A 260 -2.46 12.05 -2.26
CA SER A 260 -3.25 11.25 -1.34
C SER A 260 -2.77 11.49 0.11
N PRO A 261 -3.39 12.41 0.87
CA PRO A 261 -2.94 12.80 2.21
C PRO A 261 -3.56 11.93 3.31
N ALA A 262 -2.90 10.82 3.66
CA ALA A 262 -3.27 10.00 4.80
C ALA A 262 -2.84 10.65 6.14
N ASN A 263 -3.45 10.16 7.23
CA ASN A 263 -3.24 10.66 8.58
C ASN A 263 -3.27 12.20 8.69
N LEU A 264 -4.18 12.85 7.96
CA LEU A 264 -4.27 14.32 7.85
C LEU A 264 -4.38 15.04 9.21
N ARG A 265 -4.83 14.34 10.27
CA ARG A 265 -4.84 14.86 11.65
C ARG A 265 -3.44 15.27 12.14
N ALA A 266 -2.38 14.62 11.65
CA ALA A 266 -1.00 14.99 11.96
C ALA A 266 -0.66 16.44 11.53
N SER A 267 -1.37 17.03 10.57
CA SER A 267 -1.19 18.44 10.18
C SER A 267 -1.52 19.44 11.30
N GLN A 268 -2.20 19.00 12.36
CA GLN A 268 -2.44 19.82 13.55
C GLN A 268 -1.15 20.06 14.35
N GLU A 269 -0.20 19.12 14.30
CA GLU A 269 1.07 19.15 15.06
C GLU A 269 2.27 19.38 14.15
N LEU A 270 2.22 18.87 12.91
CA LEU A 270 3.28 19.00 11.92
C LEU A 270 3.00 20.17 10.98
N THR A 271 3.58 21.34 11.27
CA THR A 271 3.49 22.51 10.40
C THR A 271 3.99 22.21 8.98
N GLY A 272 5.06 21.41 8.87
CA GLY A 272 5.58 20.94 7.58
C GLY A 272 4.55 20.20 6.73
N TYR A 273 3.82 19.27 7.35
CA TYR A 273 2.78 18.52 6.65
C TYR A 273 1.58 19.40 6.28
N ARG A 274 1.19 20.33 7.16
CA ARG A 274 0.15 21.33 6.84
C ARG A 274 0.53 22.16 5.61
N ASN A 275 1.76 22.68 5.59
CA ASN A 275 2.28 23.47 4.48
C ASN A 275 2.34 22.67 3.18
N LEU A 276 2.66 21.37 3.26
CA LEU A 276 2.64 20.47 2.10
C LEU A 276 1.24 20.30 1.52
N VAL A 277 0.24 20.11 2.37
CA VAL A 277 -1.16 20.02 1.93
C VAL A 277 -1.61 21.34 1.31
N ASP A 278 -1.30 22.48 1.95
CA ASP A 278 -1.58 23.81 1.40
C ASP A 278 -0.90 24.03 0.04
N HIS A 279 0.36 23.58 -0.10
CA HIS A 279 1.08 23.62 -1.36
C HIS A 279 0.33 22.87 -2.47
N TYR A 280 -0.15 21.65 -2.20
CA TYR A 280 -0.93 20.89 -3.18
C TYR A 280 -2.21 21.61 -3.58
N MET A 281 -2.93 22.19 -2.62
CA MET A 281 -4.17 22.93 -2.86
C MET A 281 -3.93 24.21 -3.69
N VAL A 282 -2.95 25.03 -3.30
CA VAL A 282 -2.59 26.27 -4.02
C VAL A 282 -2.14 25.98 -5.45
N ASN A 283 -1.37 24.90 -5.65
CA ASN A 283 -0.84 24.50 -6.95
C ASN A 283 -1.80 23.60 -7.76
N ARG A 284 -3.07 23.52 -7.34
CA ARG A 284 -4.18 22.83 -8.01
C ARG A 284 -3.87 21.36 -8.32
N TYR A 285 -3.27 20.68 -7.36
CA TYR A 285 -3.19 19.23 -7.41
C TYR A 285 -4.58 18.62 -7.25
N THR A 286 -4.74 17.44 -7.81
CA THR A 286 -5.95 16.65 -7.74
C THR A 286 -5.90 15.74 -6.51
N LEU A 287 -6.78 16.00 -5.54
CA LEU A 287 -6.95 15.12 -4.37
C LEU A 287 -7.56 13.78 -4.81
N ARG A 288 -6.94 12.68 -4.37
CA ARG A 288 -7.46 11.32 -4.51
C ARG A 288 -7.18 10.58 -3.21
N TYR A 289 -8.21 10.40 -2.39
CA TYR A 289 -8.06 9.75 -1.10
C TYR A 289 -9.35 9.00 -0.76
N THR A 290 -9.28 7.67 -0.78
CA THR A 290 -10.36 6.77 -0.40
C THR A 290 -10.20 6.29 1.04
N GLY A 291 -9.00 6.38 1.62
CA GLY A 291 -8.72 5.90 2.96
C GLY A 291 -8.32 4.42 3.03
N GLY A 292 -8.25 3.71 1.89
CA GLY A 292 -7.53 2.44 1.76
C GLY A 292 -6.16 2.69 1.15
N LEU A 293 -5.10 2.08 1.70
CA LEU A 293 -3.75 2.28 1.20
C LEU A 293 -3.62 1.81 -0.25
N VAL A 294 -4.15 0.62 -0.55
CA VAL A 294 -4.08 0.00 -1.86
C VAL A 294 -4.67 0.89 -2.94
N PRO A 295 -5.97 1.26 -2.94
CA PRO A 295 -6.52 2.12 -3.98
C PRO A 295 -5.81 3.48 -4.09
N ASP A 296 -5.35 4.06 -2.98
CA ASP A 296 -4.73 5.38 -2.96
C ASP A 296 -3.31 5.39 -3.53
N VAL A 297 -2.57 4.28 -3.42
CA VAL A 297 -1.22 4.10 -3.98
C VAL A 297 -1.27 3.45 -5.37
N TYR A 298 -2.15 2.48 -5.60
CA TYR A 298 -2.24 1.72 -6.85
C TYR A 298 -2.47 2.63 -8.07
N GLN A 299 -3.27 3.68 -7.91
CA GLN A 299 -3.51 4.65 -8.98
C GLN A 299 -2.22 5.29 -9.51
N GLN A 300 -1.15 5.37 -8.70
CA GLN A 300 0.10 5.99 -9.11
C GLN A 300 0.76 5.24 -10.27
N PHE A 301 0.58 3.93 -10.33
CA PHE A 301 1.08 3.05 -11.39
C PHE A 301 0.31 3.27 -12.69
N THR A 302 -1.03 3.28 -12.63
CA THR A 302 -1.88 3.51 -13.80
C THR A 302 -1.76 4.95 -14.32
N LYS A 303 -1.66 5.95 -13.44
CA LYS A 303 -1.50 7.36 -13.80
C LYS A 303 -0.05 7.74 -14.12
N ARG A 304 0.89 6.86 -13.79
CA ARG A 304 2.35 7.07 -13.93
C ARG A 304 2.83 8.34 -13.21
N GLN A 305 2.14 8.73 -12.15
CA GLN A 305 2.41 9.88 -11.29
C GLN A 305 1.54 9.79 -10.03
N GLY A 306 1.90 10.52 -8.98
CA GLY A 306 1.16 10.57 -7.73
C GLY A 306 2.09 10.61 -6.53
N VAL A 307 1.55 10.96 -5.37
CA VAL A 307 2.26 10.87 -4.09
C VAL A 307 1.26 10.52 -3.00
N PHE A 308 1.63 9.57 -2.15
CA PHE A 308 0.90 9.22 -0.94
C PHE A 308 1.75 9.63 0.26
N CYS A 309 1.13 10.33 1.21
CA CYS A 309 1.81 10.82 2.41
C CYS A 309 1.06 10.36 3.66
N ASN A 310 1.75 9.71 4.58
CA ASN A 310 1.25 9.24 5.87
C ASN A 310 2.29 9.49 6.98
N PRO A 311 2.55 10.77 7.33
CA PRO A 311 3.46 11.10 8.40
C PRO A 311 2.84 10.79 9.76
N THR A 312 3.65 10.85 10.82
CA THR A 312 3.24 10.53 12.18
C THR A 312 3.59 11.64 13.15
N SER A 313 2.81 11.75 14.21
CA SER A 313 2.98 12.72 15.30
C SER A 313 2.53 12.08 16.61
N GLU A 314 2.82 12.72 17.74
CA GLU A 314 2.47 12.18 19.06
C GLU A 314 0.97 11.85 19.19
N LYS A 315 0.07 12.72 18.72
CA LYS A 315 -1.38 12.48 18.80
C LYS A 315 -1.96 11.80 17.56
N SER A 316 -1.16 11.64 16.51
CA SER A 316 -1.54 10.90 15.30
C SER A 316 -0.44 9.88 14.95
N PRO A 317 -0.33 8.79 15.73
CA PRO A 317 0.76 7.82 15.61
C PRO A 317 0.69 7.01 14.31
N ALA A 318 1.76 6.25 14.04
CA ALA A 318 1.86 5.33 12.91
C ALA A 318 0.71 4.33 12.89
N LYS A 319 0.17 4.09 11.69
CA LYS A 319 -0.92 3.13 11.47
C LYS A 319 -0.50 1.97 10.59
N LEU A 320 0.20 2.27 9.49
CA LEU A 320 0.65 1.28 8.53
C LEU A 320 1.75 0.41 9.13
N ARG A 321 1.78 -0.87 8.76
CA ARG A 321 2.78 -1.86 9.17
C ARG A 321 3.84 -2.00 8.09
N LEU A 322 5.10 -2.03 8.52
CA LEU A 322 6.26 -2.07 7.63
C LEU A 322 6.26 -3.34 6.76
N ALA A 323 6.13 -4.51 7.39
CA ALA A 323 6.24 -5.80 6.71
C ALA A 323 5.03 -6.13 5.81
N PHE A 324 3.83 -5.73 6.22
CA PHE A 324 2.58 -6.09 5.56
C PHE A 324 2.12 -5.07 4.51
N GLU A 325 2.44 -3.79 4.69
CA GLU A 325 1.85 -2.71 3.91
C GLU A 325 2.93 -1.86 3.21
N ALA A 326 3.89 -1.33 3.98
CA ALA A 326 4.81 -0.32 3.47
C ALA A 326 5.94 -0.90 2.58
N ALA A 327 6.55 -2.01 2.98
CA ALA A 327 7.63 -2.64 2.22
C ALA A 327 7.16 -3.26 0.89
N PRO A 328 6.00 -3.95 0.81
CA PRO A 328 5.45 -4.43 -0.46
C PRO A 328 5.27 -3.32 -1.50
N PHE A 329 4.57 -2.23 -1.12
CA PHE A 329 4.41 -1.08 -2.02
C PHE A 329 5.71 -0.37 -2.32
N GLY A 330 6.60 -0.24 -1.33
CA GLY A 330 7.89 0.40 -1.51
C GLY A 330 8.69 -0.25 -2.65
N LEU A 331 8.71 -1.59 -2.71
CA LEU A 331 9.41 -2.34 -3.75
C LEU A 331 8.84 -2.04 -5.14
N LEU A 332 7.51 -2.07 -5.27
CA LEU A 332 6.82 -1.77 -6.53
C LEU A 332 7.09 -0.32 -7.00
N VAL A 333 7.00 0.65 -6.08
CA VAL A 333 7.21 2.07 -6.40
C VAL A 333 8.64 2.32 -6.88
N GLU A 334 9.65 1.79 -6.18
CA GLU A 334 11.04 2.02 -6.54
C GLU A 334 11.45 1.26 -7.80
N LYS A 335 10.95 0.03 -8.02
CA LYS A 335 11.10 -0.67 -9.32
C LYS A 335 10.44 0.07 -10.47
N SER A 336 9.43 0.89 -10.19
CA SER A 336 8.79 1.78 -11.17
C SER A 336 9.52 3.13 -11.35
N GLY A 337 10.68 3.33 -10.70
CA GLY A 337 11.45 4.58 -10.75
C GLY A 337 10.87 5.71 -9.89
N GLY A 338 9.93 5.41 -8.99
CA GLY A 338 9.52 6.32 -7.94
C GLY A 338 10.51 6.32 -6.77
N LYS A 339 10.16 7.04 -5.70
CA LYS A 339 10.92 7.12 -4.45
C LYS A 339 10.02 6.76 -3.28
N THR A 340 10.63 6.32 -2.18
CA THR A 340 9.97 6.15 -0.89
C THR A 340 10.72 6.92 0.20
N SER A 341 10.03 7.19 1.29
CA SER A 341 10.56 7.80 2.51
C SER A 341 9.94 7.11 3.72
N ASP A 342 10.77 6.83 4.72
CA ASP A 342 10.36 6.31 6.03
C ASP A 342 9.58 7.34 6.86
N GLY A 343 9.55 8.61 6.43
CA GLY A 343 8.87 9.70 7.14
C GLY A 343 9.45 10.06 8.52
N ILE A 344 10.63 9.55 8.84
CA ILE A 344 11.34 9.73 10.13
C ILE A 344 12.76 10.26 9.92
N THR A 345 13.55 9.61 9.07
CA THR A 345 14.92 10.02 8.72
C THR A 345 15.00 10.65 7.33
N GLY A 346 13.97 10.45 6.50
CA GLY A 346 13.95 10.86 5.09
C GLY A 346 14.59 9.83 4.14
N GLY A 347 15.21 8.77 4.68
CA GLY A 347 15.69 7.62 3.93
C GLY A 347 14.56 6.74 3.38
N SER A 348 14.89 5.81 2.47
CA SER A 348 13.89 4.92 1.85
C SER A 348 13.24 4.01 2.88
N ILE A 349 11.93 3.75 2.71
CA ILE A 349 11.22 2.78 3.55
C ILE A 349 11.80 1.37 3.43
N LEU A 350 12.40 1.06 2.28
CA LEU A 350 12.96 -0.26 2.02
C LEU A 350 14.27 -0.50 2.76
N ASP A 351 14.92 0.54 3.26
CA ASP A 351 16.16 0.43 4.01
C ASP A 351 15.90 0.24 5.53
N VAL A 352 14.64 0.34 5.96
CA VAL A 352 14.24 0.13 7.36
C VAL A 352 14.24 -1.36 7.68
N GLN A 353 14.95 -1.75 8.75
CA GLN A 353 14.97 -3.11 9.24
C GLN A 353 13.65 -3.48 9.95
N ILE A 354 13.15 -4.68 9.65
CA ILE A 354 11.98 -5.29 10.27
C ILE A 354 12.40 -5.93 11.60
N ASN A 355 12.13 -5.26 12.71
CA ASN A 355 12.46 -5.73 14.06
C ASN A 355 11.30 -6.48 14.73
N ALA A 356 10.08 -6.24 14.28
CA ALA A 356 8.88 -6.93 14.71
C ALA A 356 7.92 -7.10 13.52
N VAL A 357 7.15 -8.18 13.53
CA VAL A 357 6.21 -8.51 12.45
C VAL A 357 5.17 -7.40 12.28
N ASP A 358 4.64 -6.87 13.38
CA ASP A 358 3.64 -5.81 13.45
C ASP A 358 4.24 -4.39 13.57
N GLN A 359 5.53 -4.22 13.26
CA GLN A 359 6.21 -2.93 13.34
C GLN A 359 5.49 -1.88 12.50
N ARG A 360 5.03 -0.81 13.14
CA ARG A 360 4.36 0.31 12.48
C ARG A 360 5.35 1.35 11.97
N THR A 361 4.98 2.06 10.91
CA THR A 361 5.84 3.05 10.27
C THR A 361 5.06 4.25 9.74
N ALA A 362 5.75 5.41 9.67
CA ALA A 362 5.34 6.48 8.77
C ALA A 362 5.68 6.07 7.33
N LEU A 363 5.10 6.77 6.36
CA LEU A 363 5.33 6.45 4.95
C LEU A 363 5.11 7.67 4.05
N CYS A 364 6.01 7.89 3.10
CA CYS A 364 5.69 8.63 1.89
C CYS A 364 6.25 7.89 0.69
N LEU A 365 5.50 7.82 -0.40
CA LEU A 365 5.95 7.16 -1.63
C LEU A 365 5.30 7.76 -2.87
N GLY A 366 5.99 7.62 -3.99
CA GLY A 366 5.47 7.94 -5.32
C GLY A 366 6.48 8.67 -6.19
N SER A 367 6.03 9.75 -6.82
CA SER A 367 6.82 10.59 -7.73
C SER A 367 7.99 11.23 -6.97
N THR A 368 9.21 11.07 -7.49
CA THR A 368 10.44 11.38 -6.75
C THR A 368 10.49 12.80 -6.19
N ASN A 369 10.14 13.81 -6.99
CA ASN A 369 10.19 15.22 -6.58
C ASN A 369 9.16 15.55 -5.48
N GLU A 370 8.09 14.76 -5.39
CA GLU A 370 7.05 14.96 -4.39
C GLU A 370 7.43 14.33 -3.05
N VAL A 371 8.12 13.18 -3.09
CA VAL A 371 8.71 12.55 -1.89
C VAL A 371 9.84 13.43 -1.34
N ASP A 372 10.67 13.99 -2.22
CA ASP A 372 11.69 14.98 -1.82
C ASP A 372 11.05 16.19 -1.15
N ARG A 373 9.99 16.74 -1.75
CA ARG A 373 9.24 17.87 -1.14
C ARG A 373 8.63 17.49 0.20
N PHE A 374 8.10 16.29 0.34
CA PHE A 374 7.59 15.80 1.63
C PHE A 374 8.72 15.80 2.67
N ASN A 375 9.87 15.22 2.36
CA ASN A 375 11.03 15.22 3.27
C ASN A 375 11.49 16.64 3.62
N GLU A 376 11.65 17.51 2.63
CA GLU A 376 12.04 18.91 2.83
C GLU A 376 11.06 19.66 3.75
N MET A 377 9.76 19.58 3.46
CA MET A 377 8.75 20.32 4.22
C MET A 377 8.60 19.79 5.64
N LEU A 378 8.83 18.50 5.88
CA LEU A 378 8.86 17.91 7.22
C LEU A 378 10.22 18.09 7.93
N GLY A 379 11.22 18.66 7.28
CA GLY A 379 12.56 18.85 7.86
C GLY A 379 13.34 17.54 8.02
N LEU A 380 13.08 16.55 7.17
CA LEU A 380 13.68 15.21 7.18
C LEU A 380 14.86 15.07 6.20
N THR A 381 15.22 16.13 5.49
CA THR A 381 16.47 16.10 4.71
C THR A 381 17.64 16.22 5.66
N ASP A 382 18.74 15.53 5.36
CA ASP A 382 19.99 15.73 6.08
C ASP A 382 20.26 17.24 6.14
N SER A 383 20.21 17.78 7.36
CA SER A 383 20.86 19.03 7.66
C SER A 383 22.36 18.77 7.60
N ASP A 384 22.86 18.60 6.37
CA ASP A 384 24.26 18.80 6.01
C ASP A 384 24.57 20.31 6.01
N ASN A 385 24.05 20.99 7.04
CA ASN A 385 24.22 22.38 7.30
C ASN A 385 24.72 22.45 8.75
N SER A 386 25.92 21.91 8.92
CA SER A 386 26.73 22.09 10.12
C SER A 386 26.82 23.58 10.53
N ASP A 387 26.67 24.48 9.57
CA ASP A 387 26.59 25.93 9.75
C ASP A 387 25.29 26.39 10.42
N THR A 388 24.09 25.89 10.07
CA THR A 388 22.85 26.31 10.76
C THR A 388 22.74 25.74 12.17
N LYS A 389 23.29 24.54 12.41
CA LYS A 389 23.37 23.99 13.78
C LYS A 389 24.41 24.77 14.60
N ALA A 390 25.53 25.17 13.99
CA ALA A 390 26.53 26.03 14.62
C ALA A 390 25.98 27.44 14.91
N ASP A 391 25.21 28.03 14.00
CA ASP A 391 24.58 29.34 14.16
C ASP A 391 23.48 29.31 15.24
N ALA A 392 22.63 28.28 15.25
CA ALA A 392 21.63 28.09 16.30
C ALA A 392 22.27 27.85 17.68
N ILE A 393 23.39 27.10 17.73
CA ILE A 393 24.17 26.92 18.96
C ILE A 393 24.86 28.24 19.37
N ALA A 394 25.35 29.04 18.42
CA ALA A 394 25.97 30.33 18.67
C ALA A 394 24.96 31.36 19.20
N GLU A 395 23.76 31.45 18.62
CA GLU A 395 22.66 32.28 19.12
C GLU A 395 22.22 31.83 20.51
N ALA A 396 22.06 30.53 20.75
CA ALA A 396 21.71 29.99 22.07
C ALA A 396 22.78 30.33 23.12
N ARG A 397 24.07 30.24 22.76
CA ARG A 397 25.19 30.65 23.63
C ARG A 397 25.21 32.15 23.89
N ALA A 398 24.95 32.98 22.89
CA ALA A 398 24.88 34.43 23.03
C ALA A 398 23.71 34.85 23.94
N LEU A 399 22.54 34.24 23.77
CA LEU A 399 21.37 34.46 24.63
C LEU A 399 21.64 34.01 26.06
N ALA A 400 22.28 32.84 26.24
CA ALA A 400 22.67 32.33 27.56
C ALA A 400 23.67 33.27 28.27
N ALA A 401 24.67 33.78 27.55
CA ALA A 401 25.64 34.74 28.09
C ALA A 401 24.97 36.06 28.49
N SER A 402 24.05 36.56 27.66
CA SER A 402 23.24 37.77 27.95
C SER A 402 22.39 37.57 29.20
N LEU A 403 21.67 36.45 29.32
CA LEU A 403 20.86 36.12 30.49
C LEU A 403 21.71 35.94 31.74
N GLN A 404 22.86 35.29 31.64
CA GLN A 404 23.77 35.08 32.76
C GLN A 404 24.36 36.41 33.27
N SER A 405 24.66 37.34 32.37
CA SER A 405 25.12 38.69 32.76
C SER A 405 24.02 39.49 33.48
N LYS A 406 22.75 39.38 33.04
CA LYS A 406 21.59 39.98 33.72
C LYS A 406 21.33 39.38 35.10
N VAL A 407 21.45 38.05 35.23
CA VAL A 407 21.27 37.33 36.50
C VAL A 407 22.38 37.69 37.52
N VAL A 408 23.60 37.98 37.06
CA VAL A 408 24.69 38.46 37.91
C VAL A 408 24.49 39.92 38.34
N ALA A 409 23.90 40.75 37.47
CA ALA A 409 23.60 42.15 37.78
C ALA A 409 22.46 42.33 38.80
N GLU A 410 21.51 41.41 38.87
CA GLU A 410 20.29 41.57 39.70
C GLU A 410 20.34 40.94 41.11
N GLY A 411 21.45 40.32 41.51
CA GLY A 411 21.72 40.01 42.92
C GLY A 411 20.75 39.06 43.66
N GLY A 412 21.24 37.84 43.94
CA GLY A 412 20.85 37.10 45.15
C GLY A 412 19.66 36.15 45.07
N THR A 413 19.92 34.87 45.35
CA THR A 413 18.98 33.76 45.62
C THR A 413 18.14 33.20 44.47
N LEU A 414 17.74 33.97 43.43
CA LEU A 414 17.04 33.41 42.25
C LEU A 414 18.00 32.76 41.23
N ALA A 415 19.26 33.20 41.23
CA ALA A 415 20.29 32.81 40.27
C ALA A 415 20.71 31.32 40.35
N ALA A 416 20.73 30.74 41.55
CA ALA A 416 21.22 29.37 41.74
C ALA A 416 20.25 28.30 41.20
N ASN A 417 18.93 28.53 41.34
CA ASN A 417 17.90 27.62 40.83
C ASN A 417 17.67 27.71 39.32
N MET A 418 17.93 28.88 38.71
CA MET A 418 17.88 29.01 37.25
C MET A 418 19.11 28.39 36.58
N LYS A 419 20.29 28.49 37.19
CA LYS A 419 21.53 27.95 36.61
C LYS A 419 21.48 26.43 36.44
N SER A 420 20.95 25.68 37.41
CA SER A 420 20.84 24.21 37.30
C SER A 420 19.80 23.77 36.26
N LYS A 421 18.68 24.50 36.14
CA LYS A 421 17.66 24.24 35.10
C LYS A 421 18.15 24.58 33.70
N PHE A 422 19.01 25.60 33.56
CA PHE A 422 19.57 26.00 32.28
C PHE A 422 20.66 25.02 31.80
N THR A 423 21.55 24.55 32.70
CA THR A 423 22.53 23.50 32.38
C THR A 423 21.84 22.20 31.93
N ALA A 424 20.75 21.82 32.60
CA ALA A 424 19.95 20.65 32.20
C ALA A 424 19.23 20.83 30.85
N PHE A 425 18.89 22.06 30.47
CA PHE A 425 18.29 22.37 29.17
C PHE A 425 19.33 22.31 28.03
N THR A 426 20.54 22.82 28.25
CA THR A 426 21.63 22.76 27.26
C THR A 426 22.17 21.35 27.04
N ASP A 427 22.27 20.53 28.10
CA ASP A 427 22.73 19.14 27.97
C ASP A 427 21.76 18.24 27.19
N ARG A 428 20.48 18.66 27.07
CA ARG A 428 19.44 17.96 26.32
C ARG A 428 19.42 18.28 24.82
N PHE A 429 20.17 19.31 24.39
CA PHE A 429 20.30 19.73 22.99
C PHE A 429 21.65 19.36 22.36
N VAL A 430 22.64 18.97 23.18
CA VAL A 430 24.01 18.63 22.75
C VAL A 430 24.25 17.11 22.66
N LYS A 431 23.35 16.29 23.21
CA LYS A 431 23.23 14.86 22.89
C LYS A 431 22.10 14.67 21.90
#